data_AF-A0A7V7T3N4-F1
#
_entry.id   AF-A0A7V7T3N4-F1
#
_cell.length_a   1.000
_cell.length_b   1.000
_cell.length_c   1.000
_cell.angle_alpha   90.00
_cell.angle_beta   90.00
_cell.angle_gamma   90.00
#
_symmetry.space_group_name_H-M   'P 1'
#
loop_
_entity.id
_entity.type
_entity.pdbx_description
1 polymer ?
#
loop_
_entity_poly.entity_id
_entity_poly.type
_entity_poly.pdbx_seq_one_letter_code
_entity_poly.pdbx_strand_id
1 'polypeptide(L)' 'SGYGSSVSGGNLNIASNNQSSVSGGVENIASGNVSSVSGGRYNEASGNYSVISGGSQRTVSGIYDWRAGSLFETQ' A
#
# COMPACT_ATOMS: atom_id res chain seq x y z
N SER A 1 10.34 6.88 -9.94
CA SER A 1 8.96 7.37 -9.75
C SER A 1 8.16 6.99 -10.97
N GLY A 2 6.94 6.47 -10.77
CA GLY A 2 6.02 6.12 -11.85
C GLY A 2 5.15 7.31 -12.25
N TYR A 3 4.53 7.27 -13.43
CA TYR A 3 3.60 8.32 -13.86
C TYR A 3 2.41 8.38 -12.90
N GLY A 4 2.20 9.53 -12.25
CA GLY A 4 1.11 9.72 -11.28
C GLY A 4 1.28 8.96 -9.95
N SER A 5 2.48 8.46 -9.63
CA SER A 5 2.74 7.85 -8.32
C SER A 5 2.69 8.89 -7.20
N SER A 6 2.15 8.54 -6.03
CA SER A 6 2.07 9.47 -4.88
C SER A 6 2.43 8.84 -3.55
N VAL A 7 3.11 9.62 -2.71
CA VAL A 7 3.30 9.35 -1.28
C VAL A 7 2.87 10.62 -0.54
N SER A 8 1.75 10.58 0.19
CA SER A 8 1.20 11.79 0.82
C SER A 8 1.95 12.21 2.09
N GLY A 9 2.68 11.29 2.73
CA GLY A 9 3.47 11.59 3.92
C GLY A 9 4.03 10.33 4.61
N GLY A 10 4.49 10.49 5.85
CA GLY A 10 5.05 9.42 6.66
C GLY A 10 6.56 9.23 6.49
N ASN A 11 7.06 8.05 6.87
CA ASN A 11 8.49 7.75 6.89
C ASN A 11 8.80 6.54 5.99
N LEU A 12 9.76 6.69 5.08
CA LEU A 12 10.29 5.60 4.23
C LEU A 12 9.24 4.86 3.38
N ASN A 13 8.20 5.55 2.94
CA ASN A 13 7.18 5.00 2.04
C ASN A 13 7.65 5.08 0.57
N ILE A 14 7.29 4.08 -0.24
CA ILE A 14 7.67 3.97 -1.65
C ILE A 14 6.44 3.71 -2.50
N ALA A 15 6.12 4.64 -3.41
CA ALA A 15 5.20 4.42 -4.53
C ALA A 15 6.00 4.50 -5.83
N SER A 16 6.31 3.36 -6.46
CA SER A 16 7.32 3.30 -7.53
C SER A 16 6.77 3.16 -8.95
N ASN A 17 5.57 2.61 -9.14
CA ASN A 17 4.98 2.32 -10.45
C ASN A 17 3.82 3.25 -10.82
N ASN A 18 3.29 3.12 -12.04
CA ASN A 18 2.29 4.06 -12.57
C ASN A 18 1.03 4.05 -11.70
N GLN A 19 0.59 5.26 -11.32
CA GLN A 19 -0.59 5.50 -10.49
C GLN A 19 -0.60 4.75 -9.15
N SER A 20 0.57 4.30 -8.66
CA SER A 20 0.66 3.69 -7.36
C SER A 20 0.60 4.73 -6.25
N SER A 21 0.01 4.40 -5.10
CA SER A 21 -0.19 5.36 -4.02
C SER A 21 0.10 4.79 -2.64
N VAL A 22 0.71 5.61 -1.80
CA VAL A 22 0.81 5.38 -0.36
C VAL A 22 0.31 6.62 0.38
N SER A 23 -0.77 6.50 1.14
CA SER A 23 -1.35 7.66 1.84
C SER A 23 -0.54 8.08 3.06
N GLY A 24 0.27 7.20 3.65
CA GLY A 24 1.10 7.52 4.82
C GLY A 24 1.64 6.29 5.53
N GLY A 25 2.07 6.46 6.79
CA GLY A 25 2.59 5.39 7.63
C GLY A 25 4.11 5.24 7.57
N VAL A 26 4.61 4.04 7.90
CA VAL A 26 6.04 3.74 8.01
C VAL A 26 6.41 2.54 7.15
N GLU A 27 7.35 2.71 6.22
CA GLU A 27 7.91 1.62 5.40
C GLU A 27 6.84 0.83 4.61
N ASN A 28 5.91 1.53 3.98
CA ASN A 28 4.94 0.92 3.06
C ASN A 28 5.42 1.02 1.61
N ILE A 29 5.15 -0.01 0.81
CA ILE A 29 5.59 -0.14 -0.58
C ILE A 29 4.35 -0.41 -1.47
N ALA A 30 4.08 0.48 -2.41
CA ALA A 30 3.12 0.30 -3.49
C ALA A 30 3.87 0.25 -4.83
N SER A 31 4.19 -0.96 -5.27
CA SER A 31 5.07 -1.23 -6.42
C SER A 31 4.35 -1.89 -7.60
N GLY A 32 3.05 -2.19 -7.52
CA GLY A 32 2.25 -2.56 -8.69
C GLY A 32 1.74 -1.35 -9.48
N ASN A 33 1.37 -1.53 -10.75
CA ASN A 33 0.62 -0.48 -11.46
C ASN A 33 -0.76 -0.33 -10.83
N VAL A 34 -1.19 0.90 -10.52
CA VAL A 34 -2.46 1.20 -9.84
C VAL A 34 -2.59 0.52 -8.47
N SER A 35 -1.48 0.09 -7.86
CA SER A 35 -1.50 -0.50 -6.50
C SER A 35 -1.64 0.59 -5.43
N SER A 36 -2.28 0.30 -4.32
CA SER A 36 -2.42 1.26 -3.22
C SER A 36 -2.18 0.67 -1.84
N VAL A 37 -1.58 1.47 -0.97
CA VAL A 37 -1.49 1.22 0.47
C VAL A 37 -2.03 2.43 1.23
N SER A 38 -3.15 2.27 1.93
CA SER A 38 -3.78 3.39 2.64
C SER A 38 -3.01 3.83 3.90
N GLY A 39 -2.08 3.01 4.42
CA GLY A 39 -1.24 3.35 5.55
C GLY A 39 -0.78 2.13 6.35
N GLY A 40 -0.37 2.36 7.60
CA GLY A 40 0.12 1.30 8.49
C GLY A 40 1.65 1.17 8.46
N ARG A 41 2.17 -0.04 8.73
CA ARG A 41 3.61 -0.30 8.86
C ARG A 41 4.04 -1.55 8.09
N TYR A 42 5.11 -1.49 7.29
CA TYR A 42 5.66 -2.66 6.57
C TYR A 42 4.64 -3.37 5.66
N ASN A 43 3.79 -2.63 4.93
CA ASN A 43 2.88 -3.24 3.96
C ASN A 43 3.45 -3.16 2.54
N GLU A 44 3.25 -4.21 1.74
CA GLU A 44 3.74 -4.30 0.36
C GLU A 44 2.63 -4.73 -0.61
N ALA A 45 2.18 -3.81 -1.45
CA ALA A 45 1.26 -4.04 -2.56
C ALA A 45 2.04 -4.06 -3.88
N SER A 46 2.46 -5.25 -4.33
CA SER A 46 3.31 -5.44 -5.51
C SER A 46 2.54 -5.96 -6.74
N GLY A 47 1.33 -6.49 -6.55
CA GLY A 47 0.46 -6.87 -7.66
C GLY A 47 -0.12 -5.66 -8.40
N ASN A 48 -0.30 -5.75 -9.72
CA ASN A 48 -1.03 -4.71 -10.46
C ASN A 48 -2.48 -4.64 -9.95
N TYR A 49 -3.00 -3.43 -9.72
CA TYR A 49 -4.31 -3.17 -9.14
C TYR A 49 -4.51 -3.75 -7.72
N SER A 50 -3.43 -4.06 -7.00
CA SER A 50 -3.52 -4.60 -5.64
C SER A 50 -3.77 -3.53 -4.59
N VAL A 51 -4.43 -3.90 -3.49
CA VAL A 51 -4.80 -2.95 -2.43
C VAL A 51 -4.49 -3.49 -1.04
N ILE A 52 -3.84 -2.68 -0.20
CA ILE A 52 -3.76 -2.92 1.24
C ILE A 52 -4.42 -1.75 1.97
N SER A 53 -5.53 -2.01 2.67
CA SER A 53 -6.24 -0.94 3.39
C SER A 53 -5.53 -0.48 4.66
N GLY A 54 -4.54 -1.24 5.14
CA GLY A 54 -3.68 -0.86 6.25
C GLY A 54 -3.27 -2.05 7.14
N GLY A 55 -2.82 -1.74 8.35
CA GLY A 55 -2.31 -2.70 9.32
C GLY A 55 -0.78 -2.82 9.31
N SER A 56 -0.26 -3.97 9.74
CA SER A 56 1.19 -4.20 9.85
C SER A 56 1.61 -5.50 9.16
N GLN A 57 2.71 -5.46 8.41
CA GLN A 57 3.33 -6.64 7.78
C GLN A 57 2.40 -7.43 6.85
N ARG A 58 1.72 -6.74 5.92
CA ARG A 58 0.89 -7.38 4.90
C ARG A 58 1.55 -7.33 3.52
N THR A 59 1.42 -8.41 2.76
CA THR A 59 1.90 -8.47 1.38
C THR A 59 0.78 -8.95 0.46
N VAL A 60 0.64 -8.27 -0.68
CA VAL A 60 -0.27 -8.64 -1.77
C VAL A 60 0.50 -8.57 -3.09
N SER A 61 0.70 -9.72 -3.71
CA SER A 61 1.40 -9.86 -5.00
C SER A 61 0.48 -10.26 -6.16
N GLY A 62 -0.77 -10.65 -5.87
CA GLY A 62 -1.77 -11.01 -6.88
C GLY A 62 -2.29 -9.79 -7.66
N ILE A 63 -2.55 -9.98 -8.95
CA ILE A 63 -3.24 -8.96 -9.77
C ILE A 63 -4.69 -8.85 -9.28
N TYR A 64 -5.19 -7.64 -9.06
CA TYR A 64 -6.53 -7.36 -8.52
C TYR A 64 -6.80 -7.94 -7.11
N ASP A 65 -5.76 -8.33 -6.37
CA ASP A 65 -5.90 -8.90 -5.02
C ASP A 65 -5.91 -7.80 -3.94
N TRP A 66 -6.43 -8.11 -2.75
CA TRP A 66 -6.52 -7.15 -1.65
C TRP A 66 -6.35 -7.78 -0.27
N ARG A 67 -5.88 -6.97 0.69
CA ARG A 67 -5.86 -7.33 2.12
C ARG A 67 -6.29 -6.17 3.01
N ALA A 68 -7.09 -6.48 4.01
CA ALA A 68 -7.51 -5.53 5.03
C ALA A 68 -6.58 -5.48 6.26
N GLY A 69 -6.63 -4.35 6.98
CA GLY A 69 -6.17 -4.21 8.36
C GLY A 69 -6.87 -5.19 9.33
N SER A 70 -6.33 -5.34 10.55
CA SER A 70 -7.10 -6.00 11.62
C SER A 70 -8.28 -5.12 12.01
N LEU A 71 -9.48 -5.67 12.04
CA LEU A 71 -10.63 -5.03 12.70
C LEU A 71 -10.41 -5.17 14.21
N PHE A 72 -9.95 -4.10 14.88
CA PHE A 72 -10.14 -4.02 16.34
C PHE A 72 -11.50 -3.37 16.55
N GLU A 73 -12.53 -4.20 16.68
CA GLU A 73 -13.84 -3.79 17.19
C GLU A 73 -13.87 -4.18 18.67
N THR A 74 -13.47 -3.26 19.54
CA THR A 74 -13.79 -3.38 20.97
C THR A 74 -15.25 -2.98 21.11
N GLN A 75 -16.15 -3.96 21.18
CA GLN A 75 -17.48 -3.74 21.75
C GLN A 75 -17.39 -3.66 23.27
#